data_AF-A0AA43ZWF7-F1
#
_entry.id   AF-A0AA43ZWF7-F1
#
_cell.length_a   1.000
_cell.length_b   1.000
_cell.length_c   1.000
_cell.angle_alpha   90.00
_cell.angle_beta   90.00
_cell.angle_gamma   90.00
#
_symmetry.space_group_name_H-M   'P 1'
#
loop_
_entity.id
_entity.type
_entity.pdbx_description
1 polymer ?
#
loop_
_entity_poly.entity_id
_entity_poly.type
_entity_poly.pdbx_seq_one_letter_code
_entity_poly.pdbx_strand_id
1 'polypeptide(L)'
;MSAERETRLFMISPSSMLTPDQLVRMIHSFGMTVTVKETCYGCLVEAPAATVREVLAKVRERYPNEVFSKVRAYRCSDPVRCRAQHGTRPGYAQLEEEWALLPKIQHGLEEVGKGAKYVPPAEKKRIPVNDFKKICEAQQ
;
A
#
# COMPACT_ATOMS: atom_id res chain seq x y z
N MET A 1 8.12 -4.75 21.50
CA MET A 1 8.11 -3.33 21.07
C MET A 1 7.43 -2.58 22.20
N SER A 2 8.12 -1.63 22.85
CA SER A 2 7.47 -0.84 23.91
C SER A 2 6.31 -0.06 23.30
N ALA A 3 5.24 0.17 24.07
CA ALA A 3 4.03 0.86 23.62
C ALA A 3 4.27 2.33 23.18
N GLU A 4 5.50 2.82 23.22
CA GLU A 4 5.85 4.23 23.09
C GLU A 4 6.25 4.68 21.69
N ARG A 5 6.57 3.78 20.74
CA ARG A 5 6.97 4.17 19.36
C ARG A 5 6.43 3.22 18.30
N GLU A 6 5.92 3.81 17.22
CA GLU A 6 5.45 3.10 16.02
C GLU A 6 6.26 3.61 14.81
N THR A 7 6.72 2.69 13.97
CA THR A 7 7.21 3.02 12.64
C THR A 7 6.17 2.57 11.63
N ARG A 8 5.69 3.48 10.78
CA ARG A 8 4.69 3.20 9.76
C ARG A 8 5.23 3.55 8.39
N LEU A 9 5.01 2.65 7.43
CA LEU A 9 5.25 2.92 6.03
C LEU A 9 3.98 3.53 5.44
N PHE A 10 4.14 4.66 4.77
CA PHE A 10 3.15 5.27 3.90
C PHE A 10 3.56 4.97 2.46
N MET A 11 2.70 4.25 1.75
CA MET A 11 2.89 3.86 0.36
C MET A 11 1.92 4.64 -0.51
N ILE A 12 2.46 5.23 -1.57
CA ILE A 12 1.69 5.94 -2.58
C ILE A 12 1.27 4.93 -3.65
N SER A 13 -0.01 4.96 -4.01
CA SER A 13 -0.53 4.19 -5.14
C SER A 13 0.20 4.55 -6.43
N PRO A 14 0.60 3.58 -7.28
CA PRO A 14 1.21 3.84 -8.59
C PRO A 14 0.40 4.76 -9.51
N SER A 15 -0.92 4.81 -9.33
CA SER A 15 -1.83 5.66 -10.10
C SER A 15 -1.94 7.10 -9.60
N SER A 16 -1.34 7.41 -8.44
CA SER A 16 -1.35 8.77 -7.88
C SER A 16 -0.29 9.64 -8.55
N MET A 17 -0.58 10.93 -8.67
CA MET A 17 0.40 11.95 -9.09
C MET A 17 1.27 12.45 -7.94
N LEU A 18 1.00 12.00 -6.71
CA LEU A 18 1.76 12.38 -5.52
C LEU A 18 3.17 11.79 -5.56
N THR A 19 4.18 12.63 -5.37
CA THR A 19 5.55 12.14 -5.27
C THR A 19 5.96 11.88 -3.81
N PRO A 20 6.94 10.98 -3.56
CA PRO A 20 7.49 10.77 -2.23
C PRO A 20 7.99 12.06 -1.55
N ASP A 21 8.71 12.92 -2.28
CA ASP A 21 9.17 14.23 -1.79
C ASP A 21 7.99 15.14 -1.35
N GLN A 22 6.92 15.21 -2.16
CA GLN A 22 5.72 15.97 -1.80
C GLN A 22 5.06 15.43 -0.52
N LEU A 23 4.95 14.11 -0.39
CA LEU A 23 4.41 13.47 0.81
C LEU A 23 5.25 13.80 2.05
N VAL A 24 6.57 13.72 1.94
CA VAL A 24 7.51 14.02 3.04
C VAL A 24 7.41 15.50 3.45
N ARG A 25 7.43 16.43 2.49
CA ARG A 25 7.28 17.87 2.76
C ARG A 25 5.95 18.19 3.43
N MET A 26 4.87 17.56 2.98
CA MET A 26 3.56 17.72 3.60
C MET A 26 3.54 17.20 5.05
N ILE A 27 4.14 16.04 5.33
CA ILE A 27 4.20 15.53 6.70
C ILE A 27 5.00 16.47 7.60
N HIS A 28 6.12 17.02 7.09
CA HIS A 28 6.87 18.04 7.83
C HIS A 28 6.08 19.32 8.07
N SER A 29 5.21 19.73 7.14
CA SER A 29 4.40 20.95 7.29
C SER A 29 3.30 20.82 8.35
N PHE A 30 2.99 19.60 8.84
CA PHE A 30 2.07 19.40 9.96
C PHE A 30 2.61 19.92 11.31
N GLY A 31 3.90 20.27 11.40
CA GLY A 31 4.51 20.83 12.61
C GLY A 31 4.66 19.82 13.76
N MET A 32 4.62 18.53 13.45
CA MET A 32 4.68 17.45 14.44
C MET A 32 6.11 16.92 14.59
N THR A 33 6.49 16.53 15.82
CA THR A 33 7.81 15.96 16.11
C THR A 33 7.88 14.50 15.67
N VAL A 34 8.16 14.28 14.38
CA VAL A 34 8.23 12.95 13.75
C VAL A 34 9.55 12.77 13.00
N THR A 35 10.07 11.55 12.99
CA THR A 35 11.16 11.19 12.07
C THR A 35 10.56 10.69 10.77
N VAL A 36 10.86 11.37 9.66
CA VAL A 36 10.40 10.98 8.33
C VAL A 36 11.60 10.57 7.48
N LYS A 37 11.48 9.46 6.76
CA LYS A 37 12.47 8.99 5.79
C LYS A 37 11.79 8.72 4.46
N GLU A 38 12.24 9.40 3.41
CA GLU A 38 11.78 9.14 2.05
C GLU A 38 12.18 7.73 1.56
N THR A 39 11.33 7.15 0.71
CA THR A 39 11.53 5.87 0.05
C THR A 39 11.03 5.94 -1.39
N CYS A 40 11.39 4.97 -2.23
CA CYS A 40 10.94 4.90 -3.63
C CYS A 40 9.42 4.82 -3.80
N TYR A 41 8.68 4.38 -2.78
CA TYR A 41 7.23 4.16 -2.84
C TYR A 41 6.43 5.13 -1.95
N GLY A 42 7.09 6.12 -1.33
CA GLY A 42 6.46 7.01 -0.34
C GLY A 42 7.42 7.30 0.80
N CYS A 43 7.02 7.14 2.06
CA CYS A 43 7.89 7.45 3.19
C CYS A 43 7.66 6.57 4.42
N LEU A 44 8.67 6.44 5.26
CA LEU A 44 8.55 5.92 6.61
C LEU A 44 8.37 7.07 7.59
N VAL A 45 7.46 6.92 8.53
CA VAL A 45 7.25 7.86 9.64
C VAL A 45 7.42 7.10 10.94
N GLU A 46 8.20 7.65 11.86
CA GLU A 46 8.43 7.10 13.18
C GLU A 46 8.26 8.17 14.26
N ALA A 47 7.41 7.88 15.23
CA ALA A 47 7.13 8.72 16.40
C ALA A 47 6.35 7.89 17.43
N PRO A 48 5.88 8.48 18.54
CA PRO A 48 4.88 7.83 19.38
C PRO A 48 3.64 7.41 18.60
N ALA A 49 3.06 6.25 18.94
CA ALA A 49 1.97 5.65 18.17
C ALA A 49 0.77 6.59 17.99
N ALA A 50 0.44 7.39 19.01
CA ALA A 50 -0.60 8.41 18.94
C ALA A 50 -0.28 9.48 17.87
N THR A 51 0.96 9.99 17.88
CA THR A 51 1.46 10.97 16.91
C THR A 51 1.44 10.42 15.48
N VAL A 52 1.87 9.17 15.27
CA VAL A 52 1.83 8.52 13.95
C VAL A 52 0.40 8.35 13.44
N ARG A 53 -0.55 8.02 14.33
CA ARG A 53 -1.98 7.92 13.97
C ARG A 53 -2.60 9.27 13.62
N GLU A 54 -2.20 10.34 14.28
CA GLU A 54 -2.63 11.69 13.92
C GLU A 54 -2.04 12.12 12.57
N VAL A 55 -0.77 11.84 12.29
CA VAL A 55 -0.18 12.04 10.94
C VAL A 55 -0.98 11.27 9.90
N LEU A 56 -1.32 10.01 10.17
CA LEU A 56 -2.13 9.19 9.27
C LEU A 56 -3.51 9.80 9.01
N ALA A 57 -4.17 10.34 10.03
CA ALA A 57 -5.47 11.01 9.88
C ALA A 57 -5.36 12.21 8.94
N LYS A 58 -4.39 13.10 9.18
CA LYS A 58 -4.12 14.28 8.32
C LYS A 58 -3.76 13.90 6.88
N VAL A 59 -2.98 12.83 6.68
CA VAL A 59 -2.68 12.31 5.33
C VAL A 59 -3.97 11.83 4.64
N ARG A 60 -4.84 11.10 5.35
CA ARG A 60 -6.10 10.56 4.81
C ARG A 60 -7.14 11.62 4.48
N GLU A 61 -7.15 12.75 5.19
CA GLU A 61 -8.02 13.88 4.86
C GLU A 61 -7.73 14.42 3.45
N ARG A 62 -6.45 14.44 3.06
CA ARG A 62 -6.02 14.93 1.75
C ARG A 62 -5.95 13.85 0.67
N TYR A 63 -5.55 12.64 1.05
CA TYR A 63 -5.31 11.51 0.18
C TYR A 63 -6.03 10.26 0.69
N PRO A 64 -7.38 10.22 0.60
CA PRO A 64 -8.18 9.17 1.25
C PRO A 64 -7.89 7.77 0.69
N ASN A 65 -7.71 7.66 -0.63
CA ASN A 65 -7.55 6.38 -1.34
C ASN A 65 -6.22 6.28 -2.13
N GLU A 66 -5.34 7.27 -2.00
CA GLU A 66 -4.07 7.33 -2.75
C GLU A 66 -2.85 6.95 -1.90
N VAL A 67 -2.93 7.14 -0.58
CA VAL A 67 -1.84 6.81 0.35
C VAL A 67 -2.29 5.72 1.32
N PHE A 68 -1.66 4.56 1.18
CA PHE A 68 -1.88 3.39 2.03
C PHE A 68 -0.85 3.33 3.15
N SER A 69 -1.16 2.63 4.23
CA SER A 69 -0.25 2.54 5.36
C SER A 69 -0.14 1.16 5.97
N LYS A 70 1.07 0.81 6.42
CA LYS A 70 1.39 -0.48 7.05
C LYS A 70 2.33 -0.27 8.23
N VAL A 71 1.99 -0.85 9.39
CA VAL A 71 2.87 -0.83 10.56
C VAL A 71 4.11 -1.69 10.28
N ARG A 72 5.28 -1.20 10.71
CA ARG A 72 6.56 -1.90 10.59
C ARG A 72 7.13 -2.23 11.96
N ALA A 73 7.80 -3.38 12.02
CA ALA A 73 8.44 -3.90 13.22
C ALA A 73 9.85 -3.35 13.50
N TYR A 74 10.40 -2.50 12.62
CA TYR A 74 11.76 -1.98 12.76
C TYR A 74 11.78 -0.47 12.56
N ARG A 75 12.77 0.17 13.17
CA ARG A 75 12.97 1.62 13.10
C ARG A 75 13.25 2.09 11.67
N CYS A 76 13.07 3.39 11.46
CA CYS A 76 13.60 4.09 10.31
C CYS A 76 15.12 3.86 10.23
N SER A 77 15.61 3.40 9.08
CA SER A 77 17.04 3.09 8.86
C SER A 77 17.64 2.04 9.81
N ASP A 78 16.83 1.15 10.39
CA ASP A 78 17.33 0.08 11.23
C ASP A 78 18.35 -0.80 10.48
N PRO A 79 19.59 -0.97 10.99
CA PRO A 79 20.65 -1.67 10.29
C PRO A 79 20.29 -3.10 9.91
N VAL A 80 19.48 -3.78 10.72
CA VAL A 80 19.09 -5.17 10.48
C VAL A 80 18.23 -5.30 9.22
N ARG A 81 17.45 -4.26 8.89
CA ARG A 81 16.44 -4.31 7.83
C ARG A 81 16.71 -3.38 6.65
N CYS A 82 17.49 -2.32 6.81
CA CYS A 82 17.65 -1.29 5.79
C CYS A 82 18.40 -1.83 4.56
N ARG A 83 17.78 -1.70 3.38
CA ARG A 83 18.36 -2.08 2.08
C ARG A 83 19.71 -1.40 1.82
N ALA A 84 19.92 -0.19 2.34
CA ALA A 84 21.16 0.56 2.13
C ALA A 84 22.41 -0.17 2.68
N GLN A 85 22.27 -1.00 3.72
CA GLN A 85 23.41 -1.75 4.29
C GLN A 85 23.55 -3.16 3.72
N HIS A 86 22.46 -3.78 3.26
CA HIS A 86 22.46 -5.21 2.97
C HIS A 86 21.87 -5.60 1.59
N GLY A 87 21.57 -4.62 0.74
CA GLY A 87 21.04 -4.87 -0.60
C GLY A 87 19.59 -5.41 -0.60
N THR A 88 19.20 -6.02 -1.72
CA THR A 88 17.84 -6.54 -1.92
C THR A 88 17.59 -7.75 -1.01
N ARG A 89 16.61 -7.63 -0.11
CA ARG A 89 16.26 -8.68 0.85
C ARG A 89 15.07 -9.52 0.34
N PRO A 90 14.91 -10.75 0.85
CA PRO A 90 13.69 -11.54 0.64
C PRO A 90 12.45 -10.72 1.04
N GLY A 91 11.44 -10.74 0.16
CA GLY A 91 10.20 -9.97 0.31
C GLY A 91 10.15 -8.66 -0.49
N TYR A 92 11.23 -8.26 -1.18
CA TYR A 92 11.16 -7.10 -2.09
C TYR A 92 10.19 -7.35 -3.26
N ALA A 93 10.26 -8.51 -3.92
CA ALA A 93 9.32 -8.87 -4.97
C ALA A 93 7.87 -8.88 -4.46
N GLN A 94 7.63 -9.38 -3.24
CA GLN A 94 6.31 -9.31 -2.62
C GLN A 94 5.86 -7.86 -2.39
N LEU A 95 6.77 -6.98 -1.93
CA LEU A 95 6.47 -5.57 -1.73
C LEU A 95 6.09 -4.87 -3.03
N GLU A 96 6.79 -5.21 -4.12
CA GLU A 96 6.54 -4.70 -5.46
C GLU A 96 5.19 -5.17 -6.00
N GLU A 97 4.85 -6.43 -5.81
CA GLU A 97 3.52 -6.97 -6.14
C GLU A 97 2.41 -6.32 -5.28
N GLU A 98 2.63 -6.16 -3.96
CA GLU A 98 1.70 -5.45 -3.07
C GLU A 98 1.47 -4.00 -3.55
N TRP A 99 2.55 -3.32 -3.98
CA TRP A 99 2.49 -1.97 -4.52
C TRP A 99 1.75 -1.90 -5.87
N ALA A 100 2.01 -2.85 -6.78
CA ALA A 100 1.33 -2.94 -8.07
C ALA A 100 -0.18 -3.21 -7.96
N LEU A 101 -0.63 -3.79 -6.84
CA LEU A 101 -2.05 -4.02 -6.57
C LEU A 101 -2.79 -2.80 -6.01
N LEU A 102 -2.09 -1.80 -5.46
CA LEU A 102 -2.71 -0.62 -4.83
C LEU A 102 -3.70 0.14 -5.73
N PRO A 103 -3.50 0.30 -7.06
CA PRO A 103 -4.46 0.99 -7.92
C PRO A 103 -5.81 0.27 -7.99
N LYS A 104 -5.81 -1.07 -7.92
CA LYS A 104 -7.06 -1.86 -7.88
C LYS A 104 -7.79 -1.66 -6.56
N ILE A 105 -7.05 -1.58 -5.46
CA ILE A 105 -7.62 -1.30 -4.13
C ILE A 105 -8.20 0.11 -4.09
N GLN A 106 -7.44 1.10 -4.60
CA GLN A 106 -7.90 2.49 -4.75
C GLN A 106 -9.23 2.55 -5.51
N HIS A 107 -9.28 1.94 -6.70
CA HIS A 107 -10.50 1.89 -7.50
C HIS A 107 -11.68 1.26 -6.73
N GLY A 108 -11.45 0.12 -6.05
CA GLY A 108 -12.47 -0.52 -5.25
C GLY A 108 -13.00 0.38 -4.11
N LEU A 109 -12.12 1.11 -3.42
CA LEU A 109 -12.52 2.04 -2.36
C LEU A 109 -13.30 3.25 -2.91
N GLU A 110 -12.92 3.77 -4.07
CA GLU A 110 -13.64 4.85 -4.75
C GLU A 110 -15.05 4.42 -5.18
N GLU A 111 -15.19 3.22 -5.76
CA GLU A 111 -16.50 2.67 -6.15
C GLU A 111 -17.40 2.41 -4.93
N VAL A 112 -16.84 1.89 -3.83
CA VAL A 112 -17.57 1.75 -2.57
C VAL A 112 -18.03 3.12 -2.05
N GLY A 113 -17.19 4.15 -2.16
CA GLY A 113 -17.55 5.53 -1.83
C GLY A 113 -18.71 6.09 -2.66
N LYS A 114 -18.87 5.63 -3.91
CA LYS A 114 -20.01 5.95 -4.79
C LYS A 114 -21.26 5.11 -4.49
N GLY A 115 -21.20 4.20 -3.52
CA GLY A 115 -22.31 3.32 -3.13
C GLY A 115 -22.33 1.97 -3.82
N ALA A 116 -21.26 1.56 -4.51
CA ALA A 116 -21.14 0.22 -5.06
C ALA A 116 -21.23 -0.83 -3.96
N LYS A 117 -21.95 -1.92 -4.23
CA LYS A 117 -22.07 -3.08 -3.33
C LYS A 117 -21.36 -4.27 -3.94
N TYR A 118 -20.79 -5.10 -3.07
CA TYR A 118 -20.22 -6.37 -3.51
C TYR A 118 -21.31 -7.24 -4.14
N VAL A 119 -21.09 -7.60 -5.40
CA VAL A 119 -21.89 -8.60 -6.11
C VAL A 119 -21.03 -9.86 -6.21
N PRO A 120 -21.42 -10.97 -5.57
CA PRO A 120 -20.66 -12.21 -5.69
C PRO A 120 -20.61 -12.64 -7.16
N PRO A 121 -19.43 -13.02 -7.67
CA PRO A 121 -19.32 -13.52 -9.03
C PRO A 121 -20.20 -14.76 -9.18
N ALA A 122 -20.92 -14.85 -10.30
CA ALA A 122 -21.71 -16.02 -10.61
C ALA A 122 -20.82 -17.27 -10.58
N GLU A 123 -21.30 -18.33 -9.92
CA GLU A 123 -20.57 -19.59 -9.87
C GLU A 123 -20.31 -20.08 -11.30
N LYS A 124 -19.03 -20.32 -11.61
CA LYS A 124 -18.65 -20.88 -12.91
C LYS A 124 -19.18 -22.30 -12.99
N LYS A 125 -20.23 -22.49 -13.78
CA LYS A 125 -20.73 -23.83 -14.10
C LYS A 125 -19.67 -24.59 -14.89
N ARG A 126 -19.61 -25.91 -14.69
CA ARG A 126 -18.78 -26.79 -15.52
C ARG A 126 -19.19 -26.61 -16.98
N ILE A 127 -18.20 -26.47 -17.86
CA ILE A 127 -18.43 -26.44 -19.31
C ILE A 127 -19.00 -27.81 -19.69
N PRO A 128 -20.10 -27.87 -20.47
CA PRO A 128 -20.60 -29.14 -20.98
C PRO A 128 -19.52 -29.90 -21.78
N VAL A 129 -19.49 -31.22 -21.65
CA VAL A 129 -18.45 -32.07 -22.27
C VAL A 129 -18.35 -31.84 -23.78
N ASN A 130 -19.48 -31.62 -24.46
CA ASN A 130 -19.50 -31.37 -25.90
C ASN A 130 -18.86 -30.02 -26.27
N ASP A 131 -19.05 -28.99 -25.45
CA ASP A 131 -18.45 -27.67 -25.68
C ASP A 131 -16.95 -27.72 -25.37
N PHE A 132 -16.55 -28.48 -24.35
CA PHE A 132 -15.15 -28.73 -24.06
C PHE A 132 -14.43 -29.43 -25.22
N LYS A 133 -15.04 -30.47 -25.81
CA LYS A 133 -14.49 -31.16 -27.00
C LYS A 133 -14.28 -30.21 -28.18
N LYS A 134 -15.27 -29.36 -28.48
CA LYS A 134 -15.16 -28.35 -29.56
C LYS A 134 -14.00 -27.38 -29.31
N ILE A 135 -13.80 -26.94 -28.07
CA ILE A 135 -12.69 -26.04 -27.71
C ILE A 135 -11.33 -26.74 -27.91
N CYS A 136 -11.21 -28.02 -27.53
CA CYS A 136 -9.99 -28.79 -27.75
C CYS A 136 -9.70 -29.03 -29.24
N GLU A 137 -10.73 -29.33 -30.04
CA GLU A 137 -10.60 -29.59 -31.48
C GLU A 137 -10.33 -28.30 -32.27
N ALA A 138 -10.83 -27.14 -31.84
CA ALA A 138 -10.58 -25.85 -32.50
C ALA A 138 -9.17 -25.27 -32.24
N GLN A 139 -8.39 -25.87 -31.34
CA GLN A 139 -7.00 -25.51 -31.08
C GLN A 139 -5.98 -26.47 -31.71
N GLN A 140 -6.43 -27.45 -32.49
CA GLN A 140 -5.60 -28.28 -33.37
C GLN A 140 -5.54 -27.70 -34.78
#